data_AF-A0A2N3DA20-F1
#
_entry.id   AF-A0A2N3DA20-F1
#
_cell.length_a   1.000
_cell.length_b   1.000
_cell.length_c   1.000
_cell.angle_alpha   90.00
_cell.angle_beta   90.00
_cell.angle_gamma   90.00
#
_symmetry.space_group_name_H-M   'P 1'
#
loop_
_entity.id
_entity.type
_entity.pdbx_description
1 polymer ?
#
loop_
_entity_poly.entity_id
_entity_poly.type
_entity_poly.pdbx_seq_one_letter_code
_entity_poly.pdbx_strand_id
1 'polypeptide(L)' 'MVAADTGPMTALSLQLSRALTKGRAARTAPVSRADLLATLLRKRAAAHHAGAPHLEALLRDQIRWALPIIRE' A
#
# COMPACT_ATOMS: atom_id res chain seq x y z
N MET A 1 31.94 26.90 -8.89
CA MET A 1 31.45 26.25 -7.66
C MET A 1 30.00 26.65 -7.47
N VAL A 2 29.06 25.94 -8.10
CA VAL A 2 27.62 26.30 -8.06
C VAL A 2 27.05 25.70 -6.79
N ALA A 3 26.59 26.56 -5.88
CA ALA A 3 25.88 26.15 -4.68
C ALA A 3 24.61 25.40 -5.11
N ALA A 4 24.52 24.13 -4.74
CA ALA A 4 23.34 23.32 -4.98
C ALA A 4 22.19 23.91 -4.14
N ASP A 5 21.27 24.59 -4.81
CA ASP A 5 19.97 24.94 -4.24
C ASP A 5 19.21 23.63 -3.95
N THR A 6 19.41 23.10 -2.75
CA THR A 6 18.97 21.76 -2.34
C THR A 6 17.87 21.93 -1.29
N GLY A 7 16.75 22.49 -1.74
CA GLY A 7 15.61 22.84 -0.91
C GLY A 7 14.81 21.64 -0.35
N PRO A 8 13.68 21.90 0.37
CA PRO A 8 12.84 20.92 1.08
C PRO A 8 12.40 19.68 0.28
N MET A 9 12.47 19.74 -1.06
CA MET A 9 12.20 18.63 -1.98
C MET A 9 13.08 17.39 -1.73
N THR A 10 14.38 17.54 -1.45
CA THR A 10 15.25 16.39 -1.17
C THR A 10 14.94 15.76 0.18
N ALA A 11 14.61 16.56 1.19
CA ALA A 11 14.21 16.07 2.50
C ALA A 11 12.91 15.25 2.43
N LEU A 12 11.89 15.75 1.71
CA LEU A 12 10.63 15.04 1.49
C LEU A 12 10.83 13.73 0.72
N SER A 13 11.67 13.74 -0.32
CA SER A 13 12.00 12.54 -1.09
C SER A 13 12.68 11.46 -0.25
N LEU A 14 13.62 11.86 0.63
CA LEU A 14 14.27 10.95 1.58
C LEU A 14 13.30 10.39 2.63
N GLN A 15 12.39 11.23 3.15
CA GLN A 15 11.35 10.80 4.09
C GLN A 15 10.38 9.80 3.43
N LEU A 16 9.93 10.08 2.21
CA LEU A 16 9.08 9.18 1.44
C LEU A 16 9.79 7.86 1.17
N SER A 17 11.03 7.89 0.73
CA SER A 17 11.84 6.69 0.47
C SER A 17 12.00 5.84 1.74
N ARG A 18 12.28 6.46 2.89
CA ARG A 18 12.34 5.78 4.19
C ARG A 18 10.99 5.19 4.59
N ALA A 19 9.89 5.92 4.39
CA ALA A 19 8.54 5.44 4.66
C ALA A 19 8.19 4.22 3.80
N LEU A 20 8.55 4.24 2.51
CA LEU A 20 8.36 3.12 1.58
C LEU A 20 9.19 1.90 1.98
N THR A 21 10.48 2.09 2.30
CA THR A 21 11.36 1.01 2.76
C THR A 21 10.86 0.40 4.06
N LYS A 22 10.44 1.22 5.03
CA LYS A 22 9.86 0.75 6.30
C LYS A 22 8.55 -0.01 6.07
N GLY A 23 7.68 0.50 5.20
CA GLY A 23 6.42 -0.16 4.84
C GLY A 23 6.61 -1.50 4.13
N ARG A 24 7.70 -1.66 3.37
CA ARG A 24 8.07 -2.95 2.73
C ARG A 24 8.73 -3.92 3.71
N ALA A 25 9.61 -3.43 4.60
CA ALA A 25 10.32 -4.25 5.58
C ALA A 25 9.42 -4.77 6.71
N ALA A 26 8.40 -4.00 7.11
CA ALA A 26 7.43 -4.41 8.13
C ALA A 26 6.43 -5.48 7.65
N ARG A 27 6.52 -5.92 6.39
CA ARG A 27 5.52 -6.80 5.79
C ARG A 27 5.91 -8.26 6.00
N THR A 28 5.54 -8.79 7.16
CA THR A 28 5.49 -10.25 7.36
C THR A 28 4.52 -10.85 6.34
N ALA A 29 4.91 -11.94 5.70
CA ALA A 29 4.03 -12.65 4.79
C ALA A 29 2.77 -13.10 5.57
N PRO A 30 1.56 -12.95 5.00
CA PRO A 30 0.35 -13.42 5.68
C PRO A 30 0.43 -14.93 5.86
N VAL A 31 0.27 -15.39 7.10
CA VAL A 31 0.42 -16.80 7.49
C VAL A 31 -0.82 -17.60 7.10
N SER A 32 -1.98 -16.94 6.99
CA SER A 32 -3.23 -17.54 6.57
C SER A 32 -3.99 -16.70 5.53
N ARG A 33 -4.99 -17.31 4.88
CA ARG A 33 -5.92 -16.60 3.99
C ARG A 33 -6.69 -15.50 4.74
N ALA A 34 -7.06 -15.73 6.00
CA ALA A 34 -7.74 -14.74 6.82
C ALA A 34 -6.85 -13.50 7.04
N ASP A 35 -5.56 -13.70 7.31
CA ASP A 35 -4.59 -12.60 7.48
C ASP A 35 -4.39 -11.82 6.17
N LEU A 36 -4.37 -12.54 5.04
CA LEU A 36 -4.31 -11.92 3.72
C LEU A 36 -5.54 -11.03 3.49
N LEU A 37 -6.75 -11.54 3.73
CA LEU A 37 -7.99 -10.79 3.57
C LEU A 37 -8.03 -9.56 4.50
N ALA A 38 -7.68 -9.73 5.78
CA ALA A 38 -7.60 -8.61 6.73
C ALA A 38 -6.60 -7.53 6.28
N THR A 39 -5.48 -7.95 5.67
CA THR A 39 -4.49 -7.02 5.11
C THR A 39 -5.01 -6.29 3.87
N LEU A 40 -5.66 -7.00 2.95
CA LEU A 40 -6.24 -6.41 1.74
C LEU A 40 -7.38 -5.43 2.07
N LEU A 41 -8.24 -5.77 3.03
CA LEU A 41 -9.32 -4.90 3.50
C LEU A 41 -8.78 -3.61 4.14
N ARG A 42 -7.76 -3.70 5.00
CA ARG A 42 -7.11 -2.52 5.58
C ARG A 42 -6.48 -1.63 4.49
N LYS A 43 -5.82 -2.22 3.50
CA LYS A 43 -5.26 -1.48 2.36
C LYS A 43 -6.35 -0.79 1.54
N ARG A 44 -7.50 -1.44 1.33
CA ARG A 44 -8.62 -0.86 0.61
C ARG A 44 -9.21 0.33 1.35
N ALA A 45 -9.38 0.23 2.67
CA ALA A 45 -9.82 1.36 3.50
C ALA A 45 -8.83 2.53 3.40
N ALA A 46 -7.53 2.27 3.47
CA ALA A 46 -6.51 3.31 3.29
C ALA A 46 -6.55 3.95 1.89
N ALA A 47 -6.74 3.16 0.83
CA ALA A 47 -6.88 3.68 -0.53
C ALA A 47 -8.13 4.56 -0.70
N HIS A 48 -9.25 4.17 -0.10
CA HIS A 48 -10.48 4.97 -0.08
C HIS A 48 -10.25 6.31 0.65
N HIS A 49 -9.66 6.29 1.85
CA HIS A 49 -9.36 7.51 2.62
C HIS A 49 -8.34 8.43 1.92
N ALA A 50 -7.44 7.86 1.13
CA ALA A 50 -6.47 8.62 0.33
C ALA A 50 -7.06 9.15 -0.99
N GLY A 51 -8.33 8.87 -1.32
CA GLY A 51 -8.94 9.27 -2.58
C GLY A 51 -8.27 8.62 -3.81
N ALA A 52 -7.83 7.37 -3.68
CA ALA A 52 -7.12 6.62 -4.73
C ALA A 52 -8.02 5.55 -5.39
N PRO A 53 -8.98 5.93 -6.26
CA PRO A 53 -10.05 5.05 -6.74
C PRO A 53 -9.52 3.88 -7.59
N HIS A 54 -8.48 4.10 -8.39
CA HIS A 54 -7.88 3.04 -9.19
C HIS A 54 -7.24 1.96 -8.30
N LEU A 55 -6.53 2.37 -7.25
CA LEU A 55 -5.95 1.45 -6.28
C LEU A 55 -7.05 0.71 -5.50
N GLU A 56 -8.12 1.40 -5.13
CA GLU A 56 -9.26 0.77 -4.48
C GLU A 56 -9.91 -0.31 -5.38
N ALA A 57 -10.09 -0.04 -6.66
CA ALA A 57 -10.63 -1.00 -7.63
C ALA A 57 -9.75 -2.26 -7.74
N LEU A 58 -8.43 -2.10 -7.90
CA LEU A 58 -7.49 -3.22 -7.94
C LEU A 58 -7.54 -4.06 -6.65
N LEU A 59 -7.65 -3.41 -5.48
CA LEU A 59 -7.75 -4.11 -4.20
C LEU A 59 -9.09 -4.85 -4.06
N ARG A 60 -10.20 -4.31 -4.56
CA ARG A 60 -11.49 -5.00 -4.60
C ARG A 60 -11.42 -6.26 -5.44
N ASP A 61 -10.76 -6.20 -6.59
CA ASP A 61 -10.56 -7.39 -7.41
C ASP A 61 -9.72 -8.42 -6.67
N GLN A 62 -8.56 -8.04 -6.12
CA GLN A 62 -7.73 -8.97 -5.34
C GLN A 62 -8.49 -9.62 -4.17
N ILE A 63 -9.34 -8.86 -3.46
CA ILE A 63 -10.21 -9.41 -2.41
C ILE A 63 -11.18 -10.43 -3.01
N ARG A 64 -11.83 -10.12 -4.14
CA ARG A 64 -12.76 -11.03 -4.81
C ARG A 64 -12.09 -12.34 -5.22
N TRP A 65 -10.84 -12.29 -5.68
CA TRP A 65 -10.04 -13.46 -6.01
C TRP A 65 -9.63 -14.28 -4.77
N ALA A 66 -9.45 -13.63 -3.62
CA ALA A 66 -9.05 -14.29 -2.37
C ALA A 66 -10.23 -14.94 -1.62
N LEU A 67 -11.48 -14.52 -1.90
CA LEU A 67 -12.68 -15.07 -1.27
C LEU A 67 -13.10 -16.40 -1.93
N PRO A 68 -13.43 -17.43 -1.13
CA PRO A 68 -13.96 -18.69 -1.64
C PRO A 68 -15.44 -18.52 -2.00
N ILE A 69 -15.73 -17.79 -3.08
CA ILE A 69 -17.10 -17.70 -3.61
C ILE A 69 -17.34 -18.97 -4.42
N ILE A 70 -18.09 -19.92 -3.87
CA ILE A 70 -18.66 -21.02 -4.65
C ILE A 70 -19.68 -20.38 -5.59
N ARG A 71 -19.45 -20.48 -6.90
CA ARG A 71 -20.42 -20.06 -7.91
C ARG A 71 -21.14 -21.33 -8.36
N GLU A 72 -22.41 -21.43 -7.99
CA GLU A 72 -23.36 -22.41 -8.53
C GLU A 72 -23.69 -22.07 -10.00
#